data_AF-A0A9W7YJU9-F1
#
_entry.id   AF-A0A9W7YJU9-F1
#
_cell.length_a   1.000
_cell.length_b   1.000
_cell.length_c   1.000
_cell.angle_alpha   90.00
_cell.angle_beta   90.00
_cell.angle_gamma   90.00
#
_symmetry.space_group_name_H-M   'P 1'
#
loop_
_entity.id
_entity.type
_entity.pdbx_description
1 polymer ?
#
loop_
_entity_poly.entity_id
_entity_poly.type
_entity_poly.pdbx_seq_one_letter_code
_entity_poly.pdbx_strand_id
1 'polypeptide(L)'
;WEEFFQLRKQRRLWERVGALPCAMLGLSGGAALFATLPVDPQQMFMGLDPMLLFGGSSLFCGALGFAIGPSVGRKCYRIMSTQTAKMLDHKEAEFFKHIKANRSDPSLSSASNPLPDFYGEKISSLHSYR
;
A
#
# COMPACT_ATOMS: atom_id res chain seq x y z
N TRP A 1 -17.81 14.27 10.45
CA TRP A 1 -16.34 14.29 10.31
C TRP A 1 -15.65 13.15 11.06
N GLU A 2 -16.01 12.85 12.31
CA GLU A 2 -15.37 11.77 13.08
C GLU A 2 -15.44 10.39 12.41
N GLU A 3 -16.65 9.95 12.06
CA GLU A 3 -16.88 8.69 11.35
C GLU A 3 -16.11 8.62 10.03
N PHE A 4 -16.03 9.75 9.30
CA PHE A 4 -15.25 9.83 8.05
C PHE A 4 -13.76 9.54 8.29
N PHE A 5 -13.16 10.11 9.34
CA PHE A 5 -11.76 9.83 9.66
C PHE A 5 -11.55 8.38 10.11
N GLN A 6 -12.51 7.79 10.82
CA GLN A 6 -12.46 6.36 11.17
C GLN A 6 -12.51 5.46 9.93
N LEU A 7 -13.43 5.72 9.01
CA LEU A 7 -13.52 5.00 7.74
C LEU A 7 -12.25 5.15 6.88
N ARG A 8 -11.64 6.35 6.86
CA ARG A 8 -10.38 6.60 6.16
C ARG A 8 -9.22 5.81 6.78
N LYS A 9 -9.15 5.69 8.11
CA LYS A 9 -8.18 4.84 8.82
C LYS A 9 -8.40 3.36 8.49
N GLN A 10 -9.66 2.92 8.49
CA GLN A 10 -10.02 1.54 8.15
C GLN A 10 -9.57 1.21 6.72
N ARG A 11 -9.84 2.07 5.73
CA ARG A 11 -9.35 1.89 4.34
C ARG A 11 -7.82 1.73 4.28
N ARG A 12 -7.06 2.58 4.97
CA ARG A 12 -5.59 2.49 5.05
C ARG A 12 -5.13 1.20 5.75
N LEU A 13 -5.88 0.70 6.73
CA LEU A 13 -5.59 -0.56 7.38
C LEU A 13 -5.75 -1.72 6.39
N TRP A 14 -6.79 -1.75 5.57
CA TRP A 14 -6.98 -2.77 4.53
C TRP A 14 -5.85 -2.77 3.48
N GLU A 15 -5.38 -1.59 3.09
CA GLU A 15 -4.22 -1.47 2.19
C GLU A 15 -2.95 -2.04 2.82
N ARG A 16 -2.71 -1.76 4.11
CA ARG A 16 -1.53 -2.30 4.82
C ARG A 16 -1.64 -3.80 5.08
N VAL A 17 -2.80 -4.26 5.56
CA VAL A 17 -3.04 -5.67 5.89
C VAL A 17 -3.05 -6.52 4.63
N GLY A 18 -3.51 -6.00 3.49
CA GLY A 18 -3.48 -6.71 2.21
C GLY A 18 -2.08 -7.04 1.69
N ALA A 19 -1.05 -6.29 2.12
CA ALA A 19 0.33 -6.53 1.73
C ALA A 19 0.87 -7.88 2.23
N LEU A 20 0.56 -8.24 3.48
CA LEU A 20 1.08 -9.44 4.13
C LEU A 20 0.61 -10.76 3.47
N PRO A 21 -0.69 -11.03 3.26
CA PRO A 21 -1.15 -12.25 2.63
C PRO A 21 -0.71 -12.33 1.17
N CYS A 22 -0.68 -11.21 0.43
CA CYS A 22 -0.14 -11.21 -0.94
C CYS A 22 1.35 -11.54 -0.98
N ALA A 23 2.14 -11.05 -0.02
CA ALA A 23 3.55 -11.43 0.10
C ALA A 23 3.72 -12.91 0.41
N MET A 24 2.94 -13.43 1.37
CA MET A 24 2.97 -14.86 1.74
C MET A 24 2.56 -15.74 0.57
N LEU A 25 1.51 -15.38 -0.18
CA LEU A 25 1.07 -16.10 -1.37
C LEU A 25 2.11 -16.03 -2.50
N GLY A 26 2.75 -14.89 -2.70
CA GLY A 26 3.82 -14.74 -3.69
C GLY A 26 5.03 -15.59 -3.35
N LEU A 27 5.42 -15.61 -2.07
CA LEU A 27 6.55 -16.41 -1.59
C LEU A 27 6.24 -17.91 -1.63
N SER A 28 5.09 -18.34 -1.14
CA SER A 28 4.69 -19.75 -1.16
C SER A 28 4.46 -20.26 -2.58
N GLY A 29 3.86 -19.44 -3.44
CA GLY A 29 3.68 -19.73 -4.86
C GLY A 29 5.02 -19.84 -5.59
N GLY A 30 5.93 -18.89 -5.37
CA GLY A 30 7.29 -18.95 -5.91
C GLY A 30 8.04 -20.20 -5.46
N ALA A 31 8.08 -20.45 -4.15
CA ALA A 31 8.74 -21.62 -3.59
C ALA A 31 8.16 -22.94 -4.12
N ALA A 32 6.83 -23.06 -4.22
CA ALA A 32 6.17 -24.24 -4.77
C ALA A 32 6.52 -24.44 -6.25
N LEU A 33 6.52 -23.38 -7.06
CA LEU A 33 6.91 -23.44 -8.46
C LEU A 33 8.36 -23.91 -8.62
N PHE A 34 9.30 -23.31 -7.89
CA PHE A 34 10.71 -23.67 -7.99
C PHE A 34 11.04 -25.05 -7.39
N ALA A 35 10.28 -25.51 -6.39
CA ALA A 35 10.44 -26.85 -5.82
C ALA A 35 10.09 -27.98 -6.81
N THR A 36 9.27 -27.70 -7.82
CA THR A 36 8.92 -28.71 -8.84
C THR A 36 9.93 -28.82 -9.99
N LEU A 37 10.89 -27.89 -10.07
CA LEU A 37 11.89 -27.93 -11.14
C LEU A 37 12.97 -28.96 -10.79
N PRO A 38 13.41 -29.78 -11.76
CA PRO A 38 14.54 -30.68 -11.55
C PRO A 38 15.82 -29.83 -11.42
N VAL A 39 16.42 -29.83 -10.23
CA VAL A 39 17.64 -29.10 -9.93
C VAL A 39 18.79 -30.08 -9.80
N ASP A 40 19.78 -29.95 -10.68
CA ASP A 40 21.03 -30.71 -10.58
C ASP A 40 22.04 -29.88 -9.76
N PRO A 41 22.37 -30.27 -8.51
CA PRO A 41 23.18 -29.44 -7.60
C PRO A 41 24.62 -29.22 -8.07
N GLN A 42 25.06 -29.96 -9.08
CA GLN A 42 26.40 -29.82 -9.67
C GLN A 42 26.48 -28.79 -10.79
N GLN A 43 25.34 -28.33 -11.31
CA GLN A 43 25.29 -27.36 -12.40
C GLN A 43 25.11 -25.94 -11.84
N MET A 44 26.18 -25.14 -11.88
CA MET A 44 26.10 -23.72 -11.55
C MET A 44 25.39 -22.96 -12.67
N PHE A 45 24.34 -22.22 -12.33
CA PHE A 45 23.63 -21.36 -13.29
C PHE A 45 24.18 -19.94 -13.17
N MET A 46 24.82 -19.43 -14.23
CA MET A 46 25.42 -18.09 -14.25
C MET A 46 26.46 -17.84 -13.12
N GLY A 47 27.11 -18.91 -12.65
CA GLY A 47 28.08 -18.85 -11.54
C GLY A 47 27.46 -18.80 -10.14
N LEU A 48 26.13 -18.96 -10.03
CA LEU A 48 25.42 -19.06 -8.76
C LEU A 48 25.01 -20.50 -8.47
N ASP A 49 25.06 -20.86 -7.19
CA ASP A 49 24.49 -22.10 -6.67
C ASP A 49 22.96 -22.10 -6.90
N PRO A 50 22.39 -23.18 -7.48
CA PRO A 50 20.95 -23.33 -7.63
C PRO A 50 20.13 -23.02 -6.38
N MET A 51 20.63 -23.36 -5.18
CA MET A 51 19.92 -23.09 -3.93
C MET A 51 19.75 -21.58 -3.69
N LEU A 52 20.78 -20.79 -3.97
CA LEU A 52 20.73 -19.32 -3.86
C LEU A 52 19.85 -18.71 -4.95
N LEU A 53 19.91 -19.24 -6.17
CA LEU A 53 19.11 -18.72 -7.29
C LEU A 53 17.61 -18.94 -7.05
N PHE A 54 17.18 -20.15 -6.68
CA PHE A 54 15.77 -20.47 -6.45
C PHE A 54 15.26 -19.88 -5.13
N GLY A 55 16.09 -19.86 -4.09
CA GLY A 55 15.78 -19.16 -2.84
C GLY A 55 15.58 -17.66 -3.08
N GLY A 56 16.51 -17.02 -3.79
CA GLY A 56 16.44 -15.61 -4.17
C GLY A 56 15.23 -15.31 -5.07
N SER A 57 14.94 -16.18 -6.02
CA SER A 57 13.76 -16.03 -6.91
C SER A 57 12.45 -16.17 -6.14
N SER A 58 12.37 -17.10 -5.18
CA SER A 58 11.20 -17.24 -4.30
C SER A 58 10.98 -16.00 -3.43
N LEU A 59 12.07 -15.45 -2.88
CA LEU A 59 12.03 -14.20 -2.11
C LEU A 59 11.60 -13.02 -3.00
N PHE A 60 12.07 -12.97 -4.25
CA PHE A 60 11.67 -11.96 -5.21
C PHE A 60 10.17 -12.04 -5.52
N CYS A 61 9.61 -13.23 -5.71
CA CYS A 61 8.17 -13.43 -5.86
C CYS A 61 7.39 -12.92 -4.62
N GLY A 62 7.90 -13.16 -3.40
CA GLY A 62 7.34 -12.61 -2.17
C GLY A 62 7.37 -11.08 -2.12
N ALA A 63 8.50 -10.46 -2.51
CA ALA A 63 8.64 -9.02 -2.57
C ALA A 63 7.69 -8.37 -3.60
N LEU A 64 7.52 -8.98 -4.77
CA LEU A 64 6.52 -8.56 -5.74
C LEU A 64 5.09 -8.67 -5.19
N GLY A 65 4.79 -9.78 -4.50
CA GLY A 65 3.51 -9.96 -3.81
C GLY A 65 3.25 -8.86 -2.78
N PHE A 66 4.27 -8.49 -1.99
CA PHE A 66 4.19 -7.39 -1.04
C PHE A 66 3.92 -6.04 -1.71
N ALA A 67 4.58 -5.74 -2.83
CA ALA A 67 4.39 -4.51 -3.59
C ALA A 67 2.98 -4.40 -4.20
N ILE A 68 2.44 -5.51 -4.70
CA ILE A 68 1.09 -5.57 -5.30
C ILE A 68 0.00 -5.56 -4.23
N GLY A 69 0.28 -6.07 -3.03
CA GLY A 69 -0.72 -6.33 -2.00
C GLY A 69 -1.56 -5.13 -1.54
N PRO A 70 -1.01 -3.90 -1.37
CA PRO A 70 -1.84 -2.74 -1.05
C PRO A 70 -2.90 -2.42 -2.11
N SER A 71 -2.58 -2.59 -3.39
CA SER A 71 -3.53 -2.40 -4.49
C SER A 71 -4.65 -3.44 -4.44
N VAL A 72 -4.31 -4.69 -4.11
CA VAL A 72 -5.29 -5.77 -3.92
C VAL A 72 -6.17 -5.49 -2.70
N GLY A 73 -5.58 -5.11 -1.56
CA GLY A 73 -6.30 -4.75 -0.34
C GLY A 73 -7.31 -3.62 -0.55
N ARG A 74 -6.93 -2.58 -1.31
CA ARG A 74 -7.82 -1.48 -1.70
C ARG A 74 -9.02 -1.98 -2.52
N LYS A 75 -8.78 -2.86 -3.50
CA LYS A 75 -9.85 -3.44 -4.32
C LYS A 75 -10.79 -4.30 -3.49
N CYS A 76 -10.25 -5.17 -2.62
CA CYS A 76 -11.05 -6.00 -1.70
C CYS A 76 -11.94 -5.14 -0.79
N TYR A 77 -11.38 -4.08 -0.19
CA TYR A 77 -12.17 -3.16 0.63
C TYR A 77 -13.32 -2.54 -0.16
N ARG A 78 -13.07 -2.08 -1.39
CA ARG A 78 -14.09 -1.48 -2.25
C ARG A 78 -15.21 -2.44 -2.62
N ILE A 79 -14.89 -3.71 -2.85
CA ILE A 79 -15.88 -4.76 -3.16
C ILE A 79 -16.73 -5.08 -1.92
N MET A 80 -16.12 -5.19 -0.75
CA MET A 80 -16.83 -5.54 0.48
C MET A 80 -17.66 -4.38 1.06
N SER A 81 -17.25 -3.13 0.80
CA SER A 81 -17.87 -1.94 1.39
C SER A 81 -18.33 -0.92 0.34
N THR A 82 -18.94 -1.38 -0.75
CA THR A 82 -19.29 -0.54 -1.92
C THR A 82 -20.09 0.73 -1.56
N GLN A 83 -21.09 0.62 -0.67
CA GLN A 83 -21.91 1.76 -0.24
C GLN A 83 -21.10 2.75 0.59
N THR A 84 -20.36 2.25 1.58
CA THR A 84 -19.49 3.04 2.46
C THR A 84 -18.38 3.74 1.67
N ALA A 85 -17.81 3.05 0.67
CA ALA A 85 -16.79 3.60 -0.22
C ALA A 85 -17.32 4.79 -1.03
N LYS A 86 -18.54 4.72 -1.57
CA LYS A 86 -19.17 5.85 -2.28
C LYS A 86 -19.38 7.06 -1.36
N MET A 87 -19.88 6.82 -0.14
CA MET A 87 -20.04 7.88 0.86
C MET A 87 -18.69 8.50 1.26
N LEU A 88 -17.67 7.66 1.43
CA LEU A 88 -16.31 8.08 1.74
C LEU A 88 -15.73 8.96 0.64
N ASP A 89 -15.88 8.57 -0.64
CA ASP A 89 -15.39 9.33 -1.79
C ASP A 89 -16.05 10.72 -1.87
N HIS A 90 -17.37 10.81 -1.62
CA HIS A 90 -18.07 12.10 -1.56
C HIS A 90 -17.53 13.01 -0.44
N LYS A 91 -17.39 12.47 0.77
CA LYS A 91 -16.84 13.25 1.90
C LYS A 91 -15.36 13.60 1.72
N GLU A 92 -14.60 12.77 1.02
CA GLU A 92 -13.19 13.05 0.70
C GLU A 92 -13.07 14.22 -0.29
N ALA A 93 -14.00 14.35 -1.24
CA ALA A 93 -14.07 15.51 -2.13
C ALA A 93 -14.43 16.81 -1.37
N GLU A 94 -15.39 16.73 -0.45
CA GLU A 94 -15.76 17.87 0.40
C GLU A 94 -14.60 18.29 1.31
N PHE A 95 -13.93 17.31 1.94
CA PHE A 95 -12.73 17.52 2.73
C PHE A 95 -11.64 18.23 1.91
N PHE A 96 -11.34 17.71 0.71
CA PHE A 96 -10.33 18.30 -0.15
C PHE A 96 -10.68 19.73 -0.58
N LYS A 97 -11.96 20.02 -0.83
CA LYS A 97 -12.42 21.38 -1.13
C LYS A 97 -12.17 22.33 0.04
N HIS A 98 -12.43 21.88 1.27
CA HIS A 98 -12.16 22.66 2.49
C HIS A 98 -10.66 22.92 2.67
N ILE A 99 -9.81 21.88 2.55
CA ILE A 99 -8.35 22.04 2.63
C ILE A 99 -7.82 22.96 1.54
N LYS A 100 -8.31 22.82 0.30
CA LYS A 100 -7.91 23.66 -0.83
C LYS A 100 -8.27 25.14 -0.63
N ALA A 101 -9.37 25.43 0.05
CA ALA A 101 -9.77 26.80 0.36
C ALA A 101 -8.90 27.45 1.46
N ASN A 102 -8.39 26.64 2.39
CA ASN A 102 -7.66 27.10 3.57
C ASN A 102 -6.14 26.88 3.50
N ARG A 103 -5.61 26.34 2.39
CA ARG A 103 -4.18 26.07 2.23
C ARG A 103 -3.38 27.35 1.99
N SER A 104 -2.14 27.36 2.47
CA SER A 104 -1.14 28.38 2.15
C SER A 104 -0.67 28.28 0.70
N ASP A 105 -0.25 29.40 0.11
CA ASP A 105 0.32 29.43 -1.24
C ASP A 105 1.64 28.62 -1.30
N PRO A 106 1.73 27.58 -2.15
CA PRO A 106 2.94 26.75 -2.26
C PRO A 106 4.15 27.51 -2.83
N SER A 107 3.94 28.62 -3.54
CA SER A 107 5.05 29.43 -4.08
C SER A 107 5.84 30.15 -2.98
N LEU A 108 5.25 30.32 -1.80
CA LEU A 108 5.90 30.95 -0.64
C LEU A 108 6.72 29.96 0.21
N SER A 109 6.86 28.70 -0.23
CA SER A 109 7.70 27.70 0.43
C SER A 109 9.17 28.06 0.34
N SER A 110 9.89 27.93 1.44
CA SER A 110 11.37 27.96 1.43
C SER A 110 11.92 26.79 2.24
N ALA A 111 13.20 26.46 2.06
CA ALA A 111 13.85 25.40 2.83
C ALA A 111 13.82 25.67 4.36
N SER A 112 13.80 26.95 4.74
CA SER A 112 13.71 27.40 6.14
C SER A 112 12.27 27.48 6.66
N ASN A 113 11.27 27.49 5.78
CA ASN A 113 9.84 27.49 6.13
C ASN A 113 9.08 26.50 5.24
N PRO A 114 9.13 25.19 5.58
CA PRO A 114 8.43 24.17 4.80
C PRO A 114 6.91 24.35 4.94
N LEU A 115 6.17 24.16 3.85
CA LEU A 115 4.71 24.27 3.91
C LEU A 115 4.11 23.26 4.89
N PRO A 116 3.05 23.66 5.62
CA PRO A 116 2.18 22.68 6.28
C PRO A 116 1.54 21.77 5.23
N ASP A 117 1.07 20.61 5.69
CA ASP A 117 0.53 19.52 4.86
C ASP A 117 -0.44 20.01 3.76
N PHE A 118 0.05 20.00 2.52
CA PHE A 118 -0.63 20.59 1.37
C PHE A 118 -1.94 19.88 0.99
N TYR A 119 -2.04 18.59 1.27
CA TYR A 119 -3.19 17.74 0.92
C TYR A 119 -4.03 17.33 2.14
N GLY A 120 -3.61 17.70 3.35
CA GLY A 120 -4.26 17.27 4.59
C GLY A 120 -4.21 15.75 4.79
N GLU A 121 -3.13 15.09 4.34
CA GLU A 121 -2.93 13.65 4.53
C GLU A 121 -2.71 13.22 5.99
N LYS A 122 -2.09 14.10 6.79
CA LYS A 122 -1.78 13.92 8.21
C LYS A 122 -3.00 14.16 9.10
N ILE A 123 -4.04 14.83 8.60
CA ILE A 123 -5.28 15.07 9.33
C ILE A 123 -6.05 13.74 9.43
N SER A 124 -6.12 13.23 10.66
CA SER A 124 -6.70 11.90 10.96
C SER A 124 -7.72 11.90 12.09
N SER A 125 -8.03 13.07 12.65
CA SER A 125 -9.02 13.25 13.71
C SER A 125 -9.73 14.60 13.56
N LEU A 126 -10.88 14.73 14.23
CA LEU A 126 -11.61 16.00 14.33
C LEU A 126 -10.78 17.11 14.99
N HIS A 127 -9.93 16.76 15.97
CA HIS A 127 -9.07 17.72 16.65
C HIS A 127 -8.03 18.31 15.71
N SER A 128 -7.43 17.48 14.83
CA SER A 128 -6.47 17.95 13.83
C SER A 128 -7.11 18.63 12.62
N TYR A 129 -8.44 18.58 12.51
CA TYR A 129 -9.20 19.20 11.41
C TYR A 129 -9.67 20.63 11.72
N ARG A 130 -9.87 20.94 13.01
CA ARG A 130 -10.20 22.27 13.50
C ARG A 130 -8.95 23.14 13.52
#